data_AF-A0A3Q8SD49-F1
#
_entry.id   AF-A0A3Q8SD49-F1
#
_cell.length_a   1.000
_cell.length_b   1.000
_cell.length_c   1.000
_cell.angle_alpha   90.00
_cell.angle_beta   90.00
_cell.angle_gamma   90.00
#
_symmetry.space_group_name_H-M   'P 1'
#
loop_
_entity.id
_entity.type
_entity.pdbx_description
1 polymer ?
#
loop_
_entity_poly.entity_id
_entity_poly.type
_entity_poly.pdbx_seq_one_letter_code
_entity_poly.pdbx_strand_id
1 'polypeptide(L)'
;MNDRADRHVDHINNNQRRIQEHQLTFAEIELEQQGPEQAKSIVVSSDHQEREMDWQRDFRYVSRERQFVEQARVLEWENEAVAEFIPFHAYWPTYEQMQPRQLRWYLYWRGEVRSGRYPDTDLSYLFVYLYELIHGVGWSEPAEGYELMRRVWLAYRERYPELDGYVREWLYDYSLVFELEVPPAEPLQKLPRGLSRELKELEWKRRFTAEPLVLTWDMLRTMIDYDVEKSRFYTGQGRKDLQLYVPKVVSIVDAYLFKSEGARLLERFMPREKKVSRPLFRTAVYDHELYGRSISVSVLPISEHLPLRSFLTQLARFTENKLRELAGFRGKLRGITIEPAVEELVVRYLHRDLEQRKVEKARVHLSKVKINTVKLHRLQRESDEVRDMLMAEEQVEIDFERLQIEPVLRAGSMSAYSKRRDEEVSSEGGKQVEIAAEAAATGLSQEWRELFAQLSGAHRELLSVLLNGENTAARFRIAEQAGSMPELLLDEINEISMEWMGDLLVDGDEIVEEYRAELQSMLGGSGF
;
A
#
# COMPACT_ATOMS: atom_id res chain seq x y z
N MET A 1 -5.66 -5.53 65.95
CA MET A 1 -7.01 -5.93 65.52
C MET A 1 -6.82 -7.15 64.63
N ASN A 2 -6.73 -8.39 65.13
CA ASN A 2 -7.40 -9.01 66.29
C ASN A 2 -8.93 -8.91 66.20
N ASP A 3 -9.70 -9.99 66.34
CA ASP A 3 -9.34 -11.42 66.43
C ASP A 3 -10.56 -12.29 66.15
N ARG A 4 -10.35 -13.51 65.61
CA ARG A 4 -11.04 -14.78 65.98
C ARG A 4 -10.70 -15.96 65.06
N ALA A 5 -9.76 -16.77 65.53
CA ALA A 5 -9.84 -18.22 65.37
C ALA A 5 -10.66 -18.85 66.51
N ASP A 6 -10.80 -20.18 66.48
CA ASP A 6 -11.24 -21.09 67.55
C ASP A 6 -12.68 -20.93 68.09
N ARG A 7 -13.48 -21.99 68.14
CA ARG A 7 -13.23 -23.27 68.83
C ARG A 7 -13.75 -24.45 67.99
N HIS A 8 -13.07 -25.58 67.79
CA HIS A 8 -12.56 -26.58 68.76
C HIS A 8 -13.66 -27.11 69.71
N VAL A 9 -13.85 -28.40 70.03
CA VAL A 9 -13.60 -29.73 69.44
C VAL A 9 -14.07 -30.74 70.53
N ASP A 10 -14.18 -32.04 70.22
CA ASP A 10 -14.38 -33.13 71.20
C ASP A 10 -15.76 -33.19 71.91
N HIS A 11 -16.32 -34.35 72.28
CA HIS A 11 -15.70 -35.64 72.65
C HIS A 11 -16.51 -36.90 72.24
N ILE A 12 -15.77 -37.96 71.93
CA ILE A 12 -15.91 -39.38 72.38
C ILE A 12 -17.26 -40.13 72.19
N ASN A 13 -17.17 -41.16 71.34
CA ASN A 13 -17.79 -42.50 71.42
C ASN A 13 -18.95 -42.77 72.42
N ASN A 14 -20.04 -43.36 71.92
CA ASN A 14 -20.62 -44.51 72.62
C ASN A 14 -21.25 -45.59 71.70
N ASN A 15 -20.56 -46.73 71.63
CA ASN A 15 -20.97 -48.10 71.30
C ASN A 15 -22.27 -48.43 70.51
N GLN A 16 -22.04 -49.13 69.39
CA GLN A 16 -22.66 -50.41 69.01
C GLN A 16 -24.17 -50.50 68.70
N ARG A 17 -24.49 -50.92 67.47
CA ARG A 17 -25.15 -52.24 67.21
C ARG A 17 -25.18 -52.66 65.73
N ARG A 18 -24.55 -53.83 65.46
CA ARG A 18 -24.77 -54.79 64.35
C ARG A 18 -24.31 -54.38 62.93
N ILE A 19 -23.59 -55.18 62.12
CA ILE A 19 -23.61 -56.64 61.77
C ILE A 19 -24.64 -56.94 60.66
N GLN A 20 -24.34 -57.60 59.52
CA GLN A 20 -23.05 -58.08 58.95
C GLN A 20 -23.11 -58.19 57.41
N GLU A 21 -21.93 -58.42 56.83
CA GLU A 21 -21.55 -58.91 55.48
C GLU A 21 -22.56 -59.75 54.66
N HIS A 22 -22.38 -59.72 53.33
CA HIS A 22 -22.61 -60.88 52.43
C HIS A 22 -21.58 -60.86 51.28
N GLN A 23 -20.91 -61.99 51.03
CA GLN A 23 -20.11 -62.31 49.83
C GLN A 23 -20.31 -63.80 49.47
N LEU A 24 -19.81 -64.19 48.30
CA LEU A 24 -19.53 -65.57 47.81
C LEU A 24 -20.68 -66.39 47.18
N THR A 25 -20.57 -66.55 45.84
CA THR A 25 -20.68 -67.84 45.09
C THR A 25 -22.04 -68.59 45.02
N PHE A 26 -22.30 -69.56 44.12
CA PHE A 26 -21.60 -70.19 42.98
C PHE A 26 -22.65 -70.79 42.01
N ALA A 27 -22.40 -70.87 40.69
CA ALA A 27 -22.98 -71.86 39.76
C ALA A 27 -22.31 -71.82 38.37
N GLU A 28 -22.16 -72.97 37.70
CA GLU A 28 -21.54 -73.16 36.36
C GLU A 28 -22.47 -73.97 35.42
N ILE A 29 -21.92 -74.50 34.29
CA ILE A 29 -22.52 -75.28 33.16
C ILE A 29 -22.72 -74.39 31.91
N GLU A 30 -21.81 -74.39 30.92
CA GLU A 30 -21.54 -75.41 29.86
C GLU A 30 -22.63 -75.46 28.75
N LEU A 31 -22.35 -75.60 27.45
CA LEU A 31 -21.07 -75.72 26.70
C LEU A 31 -21.25 -75.32 25.20
N GLU A 32 -20.15 -75.44 24.43
CA GLU A 32 -19.99 -75.27 22.98
C GLU A 32 -19.99 -73.80 22.46
N GLN A 33 -19.18 -73.39 21.47
CA GLN A 33 -18.07 -74.07 20.76
C GLN A 33 -16.96 -73.07 20.34
N GLN A 34 -16.11 -73.41 19.35
CA GLN A 34 -14.98 -72.61 18.82
C GLN A 34 -15.08 -72.57 17.28
N GLY A 35 -14.46 -71.69 16.48
CA GLY A 35 -13.46 -70.61 16.67
C GLY A 35 -12.86 -70.33 15.27
N PRO A 36 -11.66 -69.72 15.10
CA PRO A 36 -10.90 -68.79 15.93
C PRO A 36 -10.82 -67.42 15.16
N GLU A 37 -9.83 -66.50 15.20
CA GLU A 37 -8.66 -66.19 16.04
C GLU A 37 -8.31 -64.69 15.91
N GLN A 38 -7.69 -64.06 16.92
CA GLN A 38 -6.77 -62.92 16.76
C GLN A 38 -5.72 -62.96 17.89
N ALA A 39 -4.45 -62.70 17.56
CA ALA A 39 -3.32 -62.80 18.49
C ALA A 39 -3.19 -61.57 19.42
N LYS A 40 -2.75 -61.80 20.66
CA LYS A 40 -2.49 -60.74 21.66
C LYS A 40 -1.00 -60.43 21.74
N SER A 41 -0.66 -59.15 21.86
CA SER A 41 0.68 -58.70 22.24
C SER A 41 0.95 -58.93 23.72
N ILE A 42 2.18 -59.32 24.05
CA ILE A 42 2.66 -59.51 25.42
C ILE A 42 3.39 -58.23 25.86
N VAL A 43 3.10 -57.76 27.07
CA VAL A 43 3.88 -56.70 27.74
C VAL A 43 4.81 -57.36 28.76
N VAL A 44 6.11 -57.09 28.64
CA VAL A 44 7.12 -57.36 29.67
C VAL A 44 7.90 -56.06 29.86
N SER A 45 7.94 -55.57 31.11
CA SER A 45 8.71 -54.39 31.50
C SER A 45 10.09 -54.81 31.99
N SER A 46 11.13 -54.03 31.67
CA SER A 46 12.42 -54.09 32.36
C SER A 46 13.10 -52.73 32.42
N ASP A 47 13.52 -52.38 33.63
CA ASP A 47 14.57 -51.43 34.01
C ASP A 47 14.40 -49.94 33.68
N HIS A 48 14.03 -49.19 34.72
CA HIS A 48 14.22 -47.74 34.79
C HIS A 48 15.73 -47.40 34.78
N GLN A 49 16.19 -46.74 33.72
CA GLN A 49 17.26 -45.75 33.86
C GLN A 49 16.63 -44.35 33.86
N GLU A 50 16.43 -43.81 35.05
CA GLU A 50 15.97 -42.44 35.23
C GLU A 50 17.07 -41.47 34.79
N ARG A 51 16.99 -41.03 33.53
CA ARG A 51 17.65 -39.80 33.11
C ARG A 51 16.88 -38.65 33.76
N GLU A 52 17.51 -37.93 34.67
CA GLU A 52 17.04 -36.63 35.15
C GLU A 52 17.08 -35.62 33.99
N MET A 53 16.07 -35.69 33.13
CA MET A 53 15.78 -34.67 32.12
C MET A 53 15.35 -33.41 32.87
N ASP A 54 16.22 -32.40 32.96
CA ASP A 54 15.84 -31.08 33.46
C ASP A 54 14.98 -30.38 32.39
N TRP A 55 13.67 -30.61 32.45
CA TRP A 55 12.68 -30.06 31.52
C TRP A 55 12.65 -28.52 31.49
N GLN A 56 13.35 -27.82 32.41
CA GLN A 56 13.52 -26.36 32.36
C GLN A 56 14.73 -25.89 31.53
N ARG A 57 15.63 -26.79 31.11
CA ARG A 57 16.85 -26.43 30.35
C ARG A 57 16.79 -26.76 28.87
N ASP A 58 16.25 -27.92 28.52
CA ASP A 58 16.41 -28.47 27.16
C ASP A 58 15.27 -28.10 26.19
N PHE A 59 14.13 -27.61 26.70
CA PHE A 59 13.04 -27.06 25.87
C PHE A 59 13.15 -25.54 25.68
N ARG A 60 14.23 -25.10 25.00
CA ARG A 60 14.19 -23.83 24.28
C ARG A 60 13.39 -24.03 23.00
N TYR A 61 12.20 -23.43 22.92
CA TYR A 61 11.51 -23.28 21.64
C TYR A 61 12.40 -22.42 20.73
N VAL A 62 13.04 -23.06 19.74
CA VAL A 62 13.73 -22.36 18.67
C VAL A 62 12.67 -21.68 17.82
N SER A 63 12.75 -20.36 17.63
CA SER A 63 11.76 -19.63 16.85
C SER A 63 11.88 -19.98 15.36
N ARG A 64 10.80 -19.76 14.59
CA ARG A 64 10.75 -20.08 13.15
C ARG A 64 11.84 -19.34 12.37
N GLU A 65 12.14 -18.12 12.78
CA GLU A 65 13.14 -17.24 12.20
C GLU A 65 14.54 -17.80 12.45
N ARG A 66 14.79 -18.26 13.68
CA ARG A 66 16.06 -18.89 14.04
C ARG A 66 16.24 -20.27 13.39
N GLN A 67 15.18 -21.07 13.28
CA GLN A 67 15.19 -22.32 12.51
C GLN A 67 15.54 -22.06 11.04
N PHE A 68 15.00 -20.99 10.45
CA PHE A 68 15.36 -20.53 9.12
C PHE A 68 16.85 -20.16 9.01
N VAL A 69 17.42 -19.43 9.99
CA VAL A 69 18.86 -19.10 10.01
C VAL A 69 19.74 -20.35 10.12
N GLU A 70 19.41 -21.26 11.04
CA GLU A 70 20.16 -22.51 11.25
C GLU A 70 20.15 -23.37 9.95
N GLN A 71 19.01 -23.44 9.24
CA GLN A 71 18.91 -24.11 7.94
C GLN A 71 19.66 -23.36 6.81
N ALA A 72 19.54 -22.03 6.75
CA ALA A 72 20.21 -21.19 5.75
C ALA A 72 21.75 -21.32 5.82
N ARG A 73 22.29 -21.48 7.03
CA ARG A 73 23.72 -21.70 7.28
C ARG A 73 24.21 -23.08 6.86
N VAL A 74 23.42 -24.15 7.08
CA VAL A 74 23.74 -25.48 6.55
C VAL A 74 23.75 -25.47 5.02
N LEU A 75 22.74 -24.84 4.42
CA LEU A 75 22.58 -24.76 2.96
C LEU A 75 23.47 -23.68 2.31
N GLU A 76 24.31 -22.93 3.04
CA GLU A 76 24.89 -21.66 2.57
C GLU A 76 25.68 -21.77 1.27
N TRP A 77 26.42 -22.88 1.09
CA TRP A 77 27.28 -23.15 -0.06
C TRP A 77 26.77 -24.27 -0.98
N GLU A 78 25.60 -24.84 -0.69
CA GLU A 78 24.97 -25.84 -1.56
C GLU A 78 24.48 -25.21 -2.86
N ASN A 79 24.70 -25.90 -3.98
CA ASN A 79 24.27 -25.49 -5.30
C ASN A 79 23.78 -26.73 -6.05
N GLU A 80 22.67 -26.61 -6.76
CA GLU A 80 22.07 -27.72 -7.51
C GLU A 80 22.36 -27.63 -9.01
N ALA A 81 22.24 -28.76 -9.69
CA ALA A 81 22.29 -28.81 -11.15
C ALA A 81 21.05 -28.13 -11.76
N VAL A 82 21.07 -27.88 -13.07
CA VAL A 82 19.95 -27.23 -13.80
C VAL A 82 18.62 -27.91 -13.48
N ALA A 83 17.77 -27.19 -12.76
CA ALA A 83 16.49 -27.67 -12.25
C ALA A 83 15.33 -27.14 -13.09
N GLU A 84 14.20 -27.84 -13.04
CA GLU A 84 12.92 -27.39 -13.60
C GLU A 84 12.29 -26.34 -12.65
N PHE A 85 11.76 -25.25 -13.20
CA PHE A 85 11.00 -24.27 -12.41
C PHE A 85 9.71 -24.92 -11.87
N ILE A 86 9.49 -24.77 -10.57
CA ILE A 86 8.29 -25.27 -9.90
C ILE A 86 7.71 -24.11 -9.08
N PRO A 87 6.43 -23.74 -9.30
CA PRO A 87 5.82 -22.64 -8.57
C PRO A 87 5.87 -22.82 -7.06
N PHE A 88 6.08 -21.73 -6.33
CA PHE A 88 6.08 -21.66 -4.87
C PHE A 88 5.48 -20.34 -4.42
N HIS A 89 4.36 -20.44 -3.71
CA HIS A 89 3.65 -19.31 -3.14
C HIS A 89 3.42 -19.61 -1.66
N ALA A 90 4.14 -18.89 -0.80
CA ALA A 90 4.07 -19.04 0.65
C ALA A 90 4.31 -17.70 1.34
N TYR A 91 3.64 -17.54 2.48
CA TYR A 91 3.60 -16.32 3.29
C TYR A 91 4.77 -16.38 4.28
N TRP A 92 5.56 -15.30 4.37
CA TRP A 92 6.84 -15.29 5.09
C TRP A 92 7.67 -16.56 4.81
N PRO A 93 8.07 -16.79 3.55
CA PRO A 93 8.48 -18.11 3.07
C PRO A 93 9.77 -18.63 3.73
N THR A 94 9.75 -19.89 4.16
CA THR A 94 10.90 -20.62 4.74
C THR A 94 11.15 -21.95 4.00
N TYR A 95 12.36 -22.53 4.12
CA TYR A 95 12.71 -23.79 3.45
C TYR A 95 11.79 -24.96 3.84
N GLU A 96 11.29 -24.98 5.07
CA GLU A 96 10.37 -26.00 5.59
C GLU A 96 9.04 -26.10 4.81
N GLN A 97 8.65 -25.00 4.15
CA GLN A 97 7.45 -24.96 3.29
C GLN A 97 7.75 -25.41 1.85
N MET A 98 9.03 -25.60 1.49
CA MET A 98 9.43 -26.06 0.16
C MET A 98 9.42 -27.59 0.06
N GLN A 99 8.73 -28.13 -0.94
CA GLN A 99 8.90 -29.52 -1.34
C GLN A 99 10.33 -29.77 -1.84
N PRO A 100 10.88 -31.00 -1.76
CA PRO A 100 12.24 -31.32 -2.19
C PRO A 100 12.56 -30.97 -3.65
N ARG A 101 11.55 -30.80 -4.53
CA ARG A 101 11.77 -30.30 -5.90
C ARG A 101 11.85 -28.77 -5.97
N GLN A 102 11.03 -28.05 -5.20
CA GLN A 102 11.07 -26.59 -5.07
C GLN A 102 12.40 -26.13 -4.45
N LEU A 103 12.90 -26.87 -3.44
CA LEU A 103 14.22 -26.61 -2.85
C LEU A 103 15.36 -26.76 -3.89
N ARG A 104 15.32 -27.78 -4.76
CA ARG A 104 16.32 -27.93 -5.83
C ARG A 104 16.25 -26.79 -6.86
N TRP A 105 15.04 -26.36 -7.24
CA TRP A 105 14.90 -25.16 -8.06
C TRP A 105 15.52 -23.94 -7.37
N TYR A 106 15.19 -23.71 -6.10
CA TYR A 106 15.73 -22.58 -5.33
C TYR A 106 17.26 -22.59 -5.27
N LEU A 107 17.88 -23.74 -4.96
CA LEU A 107 19.35 -23.86 -4.87
C LEU A 107 20.05 -23.61 -6.22
N TYR A 108 19.46 -24.09 -7.33
CA TYR A 108 19.94 -23.80 -8.68
C TYR A 108 19.79 -22.30 -9.03
N TRP A 109 18.58 -21.75 -8.88
CA TRP A 109 18.26 -20.35 -9.17
C TRP A 109 19.10 -19.38 -8.32
N ARG A 110 19.35 -19.70 -7.06
CA ARG A 110 20.23 -18.94 -6.17
C ARG A 110 21.68 -18.92 -6.67
N GLY A 111 22.17 -20.04 -7.20
CA GLY A 111 23.49 -20.11 -7.85
C GLY A 111 23.57 -19.23 -9.10
N GLU A 112 22.51 -19.20 -9.92
CA GLU A 112 22.39 -18.29 -11.07
C GLU A 112 22.42 -16.81 -10.63
N VAL A 113 21.65 -16.46 -9.59
CA VAL A 113 21.54 -15.09 -9.06
C VAL A 113 22.84 -14.61 -8.41
N ARG A 114 23.50 -15.44 -7.61
CA ARG A 114 24.85 -15.16 -7.09
C ARG A 114 25.89 -15.04 -8.22
N SER A 115 25.65 -15.67 -9.37
CA SER A 115 26.43 -15.51 -10.61
C SER A 115 26.01 -14.31 -11.50
N GLY A 116 25.09 -13.45 -11.04
CA GLY A 116 24.62 -12.27 -11.78
C GLY A 116 23.66 -12.57 -12.95
N ARG A 117 23.05 -13.75 -12.99
CA ARG A 117 21.99 -14.13 -13.95
C ARG A 117 20.65 -14.15 -13.21
N TYR A 118 19.57 -13.66 -13.85
CA TYR A 118 18.28 -13.44 -13.16
C TYR A 118 17.09 -14.16 -13.85
N PRO A 119 17.06 -15.51 -13.85
CA PRO A 119 15.96 -16.29 -14.44
C PRO A 119 14.61 -15.93 -13.81
N ASP A 120 13.52 -16.15 -14.53
CA ASP A 120 12.18 -16.01 -13.97
C ASP A 120 11.96 -16.99 -12.81
N THR A 121 11.33 -16.50 -11.74
CA THR A 121 11.08 -17.23 -10.49
C THR A 121 9.96 -16.52 -9.73
N ASP A 122 9.33 -17.20 -8.77
CA ASP A 122 8.28 -16.60 -7.94
C ASP A 122 8.80 -15.67 -6.83
N LEU A 123 7.92 -14.74 -6.45
CA LEU A 123 8.14 -13.78 -5.36
C LEU A 123 8.54 -14.43 -4.03
N SER A 124 7.99 -15.61 -3.69
CA SER A 124 8.36 -16.28 -2.44
C SER A 124 9.81 -16.79 -2.44
N TYR A 125 10.39 -17.17 -3.58
CA TYR A 125 11.82 -17.50 -3.66
C TYR A 125 12.70 -16.25 -3.54
N LEU A 126 12.25 -15.11 -4.06
CA LEU A 126 12.93 -13.82 -3.90
C LEU A 126 12.98 -13.41 -2.43
N PHE A 127 11.89 -13.58 -1.69
CA PHE A 127 11.87 -13.33 -0.25
C PHE A 127 12.81 -14.25 0.54
N VAL A 128 12.83 -15.56 0.28
CA VAL A 128 13.78 -16.49 0.94
C VAL A 128 15.24 -16.03 0.75
N TYR A 129 15.61 -15.60 -0.46
CA TYR A 129 16.98 -15.12 -0.71
C TYR A 129 17.28 -13.75 -0.10
N LEU A 130 16.29 -12.85 -0.04
CA LEU A 130 16.44 -11.59 0.69
C LEU A 130 16.59 -11.83 2.20
N TYR A 131 15.90 -12.83 2.76
CA TYR A 131 16.09 -13.26 4.15
C TYR A 131 17.49 -13.86 4.35
N GLU A 132 18.01 -14.71 3.46
CA GLU A 132 19.42 -15.18 3.51
C GLU A 132 20.40 -14.00 3.64
N LEU A 133 20.27 -13.01 2.76
CA LEU A 133 21.15 -11.84 2.73
C LEU A 133 21.05 -10.99 4.00
N ILE A 134 19.86 -10.85 4.59
CA ILE A 134 19.67 -10.14 5.87
C ILE A 134 20.44 -10.82 7.02
N HIS A 135 20.48 -12.16 7.07
CA HIS A 135 21.13 -12.92 8.15
C HIS A 135 22.62 -13.24 7.91
N GLY A 136 23.21 -12.64 6.88
CA GLY A 136 24.63 -12.81 6.56
C GLY A 136 24.99 -14.06 5.78
N VAL A 137 24.04 -14.67 5.07
CA VAL A 137 24.26 -15.92 4.32
C VAL A 137 24.64 -15.57 2.87
N GLY A 138 25.81 -16.04 2.43
CA GLY A 138 26.29 -15.88 1.06
C GLY A 138 27.09 -14.60 0.76
N TRP A 139 27.55 -13.87 1.78
CA TRP A 139 28.49 -12.74 1.66
C TRP A 139 29.49 -12.72 2.82
N SER A 140 30.63 -12.00 2.66
CA SER A 140 31.66 -11.87 3.69
C SER A 140 31.75 -10.47 4.29
N GLU A 141 31.51 -9.42 3.50
CA GLU A 141 31.43 -8.03 3.98
C GLU A 141 29.99 -7.49 3.83
N PRO A 142 29.44 -6.72 4.80
CA PRO A 142 28.07 -6.21 4.70
C PRO A 142 27.82 -5.31 3.49
N ALA A 143 28.85 -4.63 2.98
CA ALA A 143 28.77 -3.88 1.73
C ALA A 143 28.42 -4.77 0.51
N GLU A 144 28.89 -6.03 0.49
CA GLU A 144 28.52 -7.02 -0.52
C GLU A 144 27.05 -7.44 -0.36
N GLY A 145 26.61 -7.72 0.87
CA GLY A 145 25.24 -8.12 1.16
C GLY A 145 24.21 -7.06 0.76
N TYR A 146 24.47 -5.79 1.10
CA TYR A 146 23.67 -4.65 0.66
C TYR A 146 23.59 -4.56 -0.87
N GLU A 147 24.72 -4.71 -1.56
CA GLU A 147 24.77 -4.64 -3.03
C GLU A 147 24.10 -5.85 -3.71
N LEU A 148 24.15 -7.04 -3.10
CA LEU A 148 23.40 -8.23 -3.56
C LEU A 148 21.89 -8.02 -3.44
N MET A 149 21.41 -7.53 -2.27
CA MET A 149 20.00 -7.18 -2.06
C MET A 149 19.53 -6.14 -3.07
N ARG A 150 20.32 -5.08 -3.28
CA ARG A 150 20.04 -4.00 -4.24
C ARG A 150 20.00 -4.52 -5.68
N ARG A 151 20.94 -5.39 -6.09
CA ARG A 151 20.96 -5.98 -7.44
C ARG A 151 19.76 -6.87 -7.72
N VAL A 152 19.37 -7.73 -6.78
CA VAL A 152 18.17 -8.57 -6.94
C VAL A 152 16.93 -7.69 -7.05
N TRP A 153 16.76 -6.72 -6.15
CA TRP A 153 15.64 -5.78 -6.24
C TRP A 153 15.58 -5.08 -7.61
N LEU A 154 16.69 -4.53 -8.10
CA LEU A 154 16.74 -3.90 -9.42
C LEU A 154 16.47 -4.87 -10.59
N ALA A 155 16.87 -6.13 -10.49
CA ALA A 155 16.66 -7.14 -11.53
C ALA A 155 15.23 -7.73 -11.58
N TYR A 156 14.44 -7.61 -10.50
CA TYR A 156 13.09 -8.18 -10.43
C TYR A 156 11.97 -7.15 -10.25
N ARG A 157 12.22 -5.89 -9.85
CA ARG A 157 11.17 -4.88 -9.59
C ARG A 157 10.26 -4.51 -10.78
N GLU A 158 10.70 -4.72 -12.03
CA GLU A 158 9.81 -4.57 -13.20
C GLU A 158 8.84 -5.75 -13.37
N ARG A 159 9.21 -6.95 -12.87
CA ARG A 159 8.37 -8.16 -12.83
C ARG A 159 7.49 -8.19 -11.58
N TYR A 160 8.01 -7.72 -10.45
CA TYR A 160 7.35 -7.71 -9.14
C TYR A 160 7.43 -6.32 -8.48
N PRO A 161 6.51 -5.39 -8.83
CA PRO A 161 6.49 -4.04 -8.28
C PRO A 161 6.26 -3.98 -6.76
N GLU A 162 5.71 -5.03 -6.13
CA GLU A 162 5.57 -5.07 -4.66
C GLU A 162 6.92 -4.96 -3.92
N LEU A 163 8.02 -5.46 -4.52
CA LEU A 163 9.37 -5.41 -3.92
C LEU A 163 9.85 -3.98 -3.63
N ASP A 164 9.34 -2.99 -4.36
CA ASP A 164 9.63 -1.56 -4.14
C ASP A 164 9.15 -1.04 -2.78
N GLY A 165 8.23 -1.75 -2.10
CA GLY A 165 7.88 -1.51 -0.69
C GLY A 165 8.89 -2.16 0.25
N TYR A 166 8.90 -3.49 0.28
CA TYR A 166 9.68 -4.31 1.21
C TYR A 166 11.19 -4.01 1.19
N VAL A 167 11.83 -4.07 0.01
CA VAL A 167 13.29 -4.05 -0.06
C VAL A 167 13.86 -2.65 0.21
N ARG A 168 13.07 -1.59 0.06
CA ARG A 168 13.48 -0.23 0.47
C ARG A 168 13.59 -0.10 1.99
N GLU A 169 12.62 -0.63 2.73
CA GLU A 169 12.66 -0.66 4.19
C GLU A 169 13.83 -1.51 4.67
N TRP A 170 14.01 -2.71 4.11
CA TRP A 170 15.09 -3.62 4.51
C TRP A 170 16.49 -3.12 4.14
N LEU A 171 16.69 -2.49 2.97
CA LEU A 171 17.97 -1.85 2.64
C LEU A 171 18.29 -0.70 3.60
N TYR A 172 17.28 0.06 4.05
CA TYR A 172 17.48 1.11 5.04
C TYR A 172 17.84 0.52 6.42
N ASP A 173 17.09 -0.47 6.90
CA ASP A 173 17.38 -1.18 8.15
C ASP A 173 18.78 -1.79 8.14
N TYR A 174 19.16 -2.46 7.05
CA TYR A 174 20.48 -3.03 6.84
C TYR A 174 21.58 -1.95 6.87
N SER A 175 21.36 -0.80 6.24
CA SER A 175 22.32 0.31 6.29
C SER A 175 22.50 0.90 7.70
N LEU A 176 21.45 0.86 8.53
CA LEU A 176 21.50 1.29 9.93
C LEU A 176 22.20 0.27 10.83
N VAL A 177 21.95 -1.04 10.63
CA VAL A 177 22.55 -2.14 11.40
C VAL A 177 24.07 -2.22 11.19
N PHE A 178 24.54 -2.00 9.96
CA PHE A 178 25.96 -2.12 9.60
C PHE A 178 26.67 -0.77 9.41
N GLU A 179 26.05 0.34 9.84
CA GLU A 179 26.58 1.72 9.75
C GLU A 179 27.14 2.09 8.35
N LEU A 180 26.46 1.66 7.29
CA LEU A 180 26.98 1.75 5.91
C LEU A 180 26.81 3.15 5.29
N GLU A 181 27.87 3.67 4.68
CA GLU A 181 27.83 4.84 3.79
C GLU A 181 27.13 4.52 2.46
N VAL A 182 25.80 4.37 2.51
CA VAL A 182 24.99 4.06 1.33
C VAL A 182 24.83 5.28 0.39
N PRO A 183 24.83 5.07 -0.94
CA PRO A 183 24.48 6.12 -1.90
C PRO A 183 23.08 6.68 -1.62
N PRO A 184 22.82 7.98 -1.88
CA PRO A 184 21.50 8.56 -1.69
C PRO A 184 20.46 7.84 -2.53
N ALA A 185 19.36 7.42 -1.89
CA ALA A 185 18.31 6.61 -2.49
C ALA A 185 17.71 7.22 -3.78
N GLU A 186 17.25 6.34 -4.68
CA GLU A 186 16.66 6.74 -5.96
C GLU A 186 15.48 7.73 -5.77
N PRO A 187 15.45 8.85 -6.52
CA PRO A 187 14.38 9.83 -6.43
C PRO A 187 12.97 9.26 -6.60
N LEU A 188 12.15 9.31 -5.55
CA LEU A 188 10.78 8.82 -5.60
C LEU A 188 9.87 9.84 -6.31
N GLN A 189 9.23 9.42 -7.41
CA GLN A 189 8.28 10.26 -8.16
C GLN A 189 7.01 10.60 -7.36
N LYS A 190 6.61 9.70 -6.46
CA LYS A 190 5.52 9.83 -5.49
C LYS A 190 5.98 9.20 -4.17
N LEU A 191 5.45 9.65 -3.04
CA LEU A 191 5.63 8.96 -1.76
C LEU A 191 4.67 7.75 -1.70
N PRO A 192 5.16 6.51 -1.53
CA PRO A 192 4.29 5.35 -1.32
C PRO A 192 3.55 5.45 0.03
N ARG A 193 2.36 4.85 0.12
CA ARG A 193 1.55 4.86 1.36
C ARG A 193 2.24 4.09 2.48
N GLY A 194 2.60 2.82 2.23
CA GLY A 194 3.28 1.94 3.19
C GLY A 194 4.78 2.24 3.43
N LEU A 195 5.35 3.30 2.84
CA LEU A 195 6.71 3.72 3.17
C LEU A 195 6.74 4.23 4.62
N SER A 196 7.75 3.85 5.40
CA SER A 196 7.90 4.29 6.79
C SER A 196 8.05 5.80 6.94
N ARG A 197 7.78 6.30 8.15
CA ARG A 197 7.86 7.73 8.48
C ARG A 197 9.30 8.25 8.34
N GLU A 198 10.28 7.45 8.69
CA GLU A 198 11.71 7.78 8.59
C GLU A 198 12.11 8.00 7.12
N LEU A 199 11.75 7.08 6.23
CA LEU A 199 12.06 7.19 4.80
C LEU A 199 11.22 8.28 4.11
N LYS A 200 9.97 8.49 4.52
CA LYS A 200 9.16 9.66 4.08
C LYS A 200 9.87 10.97 4.41
N GLU A 201 10.39 11.14 5.64
CA GLU A 201 11.07 12.37 6.07
C GLU A 201 12.48 12.53 5.47
N LEU A 202 13.22 11.44 5.25
CA LEU A 202 14.49 11.48 4.50
C LEU A 202 14.27 11.91 3.04
N GLU A 203 13.21 11.42 2.38
CA GLU A 203 12.85 11.87 1.02
C GLU A 203 12.31 13.31 1.00
N TRP A 204 11.63 13.77 2.05
CA TRP A 204 11.33 15.21 2.22
C TRP A 204 12.61 16.04 2.32
N LYS A 205 13.55 15.65 3.19
CA LYS A 205 14.87 16.31 3.31
C LYS A 205 15.58 16.36 1.96
N ARG A 206 15.62 15.24 1.22
CA ARG A 206 16.22 15.15 -0.12
C ARG A 206 15.60 16.15 -1.10
N ARG A 207 14.26 16.25 -1.16
CA ARG A 207 13.57 17.19 -2.08
C ARG A 207 13.69 18.65 -1.65
N PHE A 208 13.65 18.95 -0.36
CA PHE A 208 13.80 20.32 0.14
C PHE A 208 15.23 20.86 0.00
N THR A 209 16.25 19.99 0.04
CA THR A 209 17.65 20.36 -0.24
C THR A 209 17.99 20.36 -1.74
N ALA A 210 17.19 19.73 -2.61
CA ALA A 210 17.45 19.69 -4.06
C ALA A 210 17.49 21.10 -4.71
N GLU A 211 18.32 21.27 -5.74
CA GLU A 211 18.45 22.53 -6.49
C GLU A 211 18.13 22.33 -7.98
N PRO A 212 17.11 23.01 -8.53
CA PRO A 212 16.10 23.81 -7.83
C PRO A 212 15.18 22.95 -6.94
N LEU A 213 14.46 23.59 -6.00
CA LEU A 213 13.40 22.93 -5.24
C LEU A 213 12.29 22.43 -6.19
N VAL A 214 12.08 21.11 -6.27
CA VAL A 214 11.04 20.48 -7.08
C VAL A 214 10.13 19.63 -6.19
N LEU A 215 8.90 20.11 -6.01
CA LEU A 215 7.81 19.41 -5.33
C LEU A 215 6.62 19.27 -6.31
N THR A 216 5.90 18.16 -6.26
CA THR A 216 4.67 17.99 -7.06
C THR A 216 3.45 18.60 -6.34
N TRP A 217 2.33 18.77 -7.06
CA TRP A 217 1.08 19.17 -6.41
C TRP A 217 0.62 18.15 -5.36
N ASP A 218 0.72 16.86 -5.66
CA ASP A 218 0.25 15.80 -4.76
C ASP A 218 1.11 15.71 -3.49
N MET A 219 2.41 16.05 -3.59
CA MET A 219 3.29 16.26 -2.43
C MET A 219 2.87 17.51 -1.64
N LEU A 220 2.62 18.64 -2.30
CA LEU A 220 2.19 19.84 -1.60
C LEU A 220 0.82 19.66 -0.92
N ARG A 221 -0.08 18.83 -1.46
CA ARG A 221 -1.35 18.46 -0.81
C ARG A 221 -1.18 17.79 0.55
N THR A 222 -0.12 17.00 0.80
CA THR A 222 0.12 16.41 2.13
C THR A 222 0.80 17.39 3.09
N MET A 223 1.39 18.47 2.57
CA MET A 223 2.11 19.50 3.34
C MET A 223 1.27 20.71 3.72
N ILE A 224 0.11 20.93 3.08
CA ILE A 224 -0.77 22.07 3.36
C ILE A 224 -1.97 21.68 4.22
N ASP A 225 -2.28 22.51 5.20
CA ASP A 225 -3.45 22.38 6.09
C ASP A 225 -4.69 23.06 5.46
N TYR A 226 -4.77 23.04 4.13
CA TYR A 226 -5.86 23.66 3.36
C TYR A 226 -6.56 22.64 2.48
N ASP A 227 -7.83 22.41 2.79
CA ASP A 227 -8.74 21.65 1.96
C ASP A 227 -9.05 22.39 0.64
N VAL A 228 -8.31 22.00 -0.39
CA VAL A 228 -8.46 22.46 -1.76
C VAL A 228 -9.73 21.92 -2.42
N GLU A 229 -10.32 20.82 -1.95
CA GLU A 229 -11.48 20.19 -2.58
C GLU A 229 -12.80 20.86 -2.15
N LYS A 230 -12.82 21.45 -0.95
CA LYS A 230 -13.83 22.44 -0.53
C LYS A 230 -13.74 23.76 -1.33
N SER A 231 -12.71 23.99 -2.17
CA SER A 231 -12.63 25.18 -3.03
C SER A 231 -13.46 25.05 -4.31
N ARG A 232 -14.50 25.89 -4.41
CA ARG A 232 -15.29 26.10 -5.66
C ARG A 232 -14.45 26.54 -6.87
N PHE A 233 -13.24 27.06 -6.66
CA PHE A 233 -12.33 27.40 -7.77
C PHE A 233 -11.52 26.19 -8.22
N TYR A 234 -11.00 25.37 -7.30
CA TYR A 234 -10.27 24.14 -7.62
C TYR A 234 -11.17 23.05 -8.21
N THR A 235 -12.40 22.88 -7.72
CA THR A 235 -13.36 21.91 -8.30
C THR A 235 -13.89 22.34 -9.68
N GLY A 236 -13.87 23.65 -9.96
CA GLY A 236 -14.16 24.21 -11.27
C GLY A 236 -12.92 24.38 -12.16
N GLN A 237 -12.80 25.55 -12.79
CA GLN A 237 -11.76 25.83 -13.78
C GLN A 237 -10.32 25.84 -13.22
N GLY A 238 -10.15 26.08 -11.92
CA GLY A 238 -8.86 26.35 -11.29
C GLY A 238 -7.96 25.13 -11.04
N ARG A 239 -8.47 23.89 -11.17
CA ARG A 239 -7.71 22.66 -10.88
C ARG A 239 -6.34 22.64 -11.56
N LYS A 240 -6.33 22.87 -12.88
CA LYS A 240 -5.12 22.78 -13.72
C LYS A 240 -4.14 23.92 -13.48
N ASP A 241 -4.64 25.09 -13.13
CA ASP A 241 -3.79 26.25 -12.81
C ASP A 241 -3.15 26.09 -11.43
N LEU A 242 -3.90 25.63 -10.41
CA LEU A 242 -3.35 25.38 -9.07
C LEU A 242 -2.30 24.26 -9.08
N GLN A 243 -2.61 23.14 -9.73
CA GLN A 243 -1.67 22.02 -9.94
C GLN A 243 -0.36 22.43 -10.60
N LEU A 244 -0.36 23.50 -11.40
CA LEU A 244 0.81 23.98 -12.12
C LEU A 244 1.55 25.13 -11.42
N TYR A 245 0.81 26.09 -10.85
CA TYR A 245 1.40 27.34 -10.35
C TYR A 245 1.85 27.25 -8.89
N VAL A 246 1.15 26.50 -8.02
CA VAL A 246 1.57 26.40 -6.60
C VAL A 246 2.95 25.73 -6.48
N PRO A 247 3.26 24.60 -7.16
CA PRO A 247 4.63 24.06 -7.22
C PRO A 247 5.70 25.06 -7.66
N LYS A 248 5.43 25.81 -8.74
CA LYS A 248 6.38 26.80 -9.28
C LYS A 248 6.57 27.98 -8.34
N VAL A 249 5.50 28.45 -7.69
CA VAL A 249 5.56 29.53 -6.71
C VAL A 249 6.41 29.12 -5.51
N VAL A 250 6.23 27.90 -4.96
CA VAL A 250 7.08 27.37 -3.88
C VAL A 250 8.56 27.34 -4.29
N SER A 251 8.86 26.82 -5.48
CA SER A 251 10.22 26.78 -6.05
C SER A 251 10.85 28.18 -6.23
N ILE A 252 10.07 29.15 -6.70
CA ILE A 252 10.53 30.53 -6.93
C ILE A 252 10.70 31.31 -5.62
N VAL A 253 9.90 31.01 -4.59
CA VAL A 253 10.06 31.61 -3.26
C VAL A 253 11.30 31.05 -2.55
N ASP A 254 11.56 29.75 -2.60
CA ASP A 254 12.81 29.16 -2.07
C ASP A 254 14.06 29.79 -2.74
N ALA A 255 14.06 29.88 -4.07
CA ALA A 255 15.12 30.51 -4.85
C ALA A 255 15.22 32.04 -4.69
N TYR A 256 14.23 32.68 -4.03
CA TYR A 256 14.27 34.09 -3.62
C TYR A 256 14.82 34.24 -2.21
N LEU A 257 14.32 33.46 -1.23
CA LEU A 257 14.78 33.48 0.16
C LEU A 257 16.31 33.26 0.23
N PHE A 258 16.82 32.30 -0.55
CA PHE A 258 18.27 32.07 -0.67
C PHE A 258 19.06 33.31 -1.13
N LYS A 259 18.45 34.18 -1.94
CA LYS A 259 19.08 35.40 -2.50
C LYS A 259 18.85 36.65 -1.66
N SER A 260 17.81 36.70 -0.82
CA SER A 260 17.50 37.84 0.06
C SER A 260 18.05 37.66 1.46
N GLU A 261 18.00 36.44 2.00
CA GLU A 261 18.31 36.11 3.39
C GLU A 261 19.53 35.18 3.53
N GLY A 262 19.99 34.58 2.43
CA GLY A 262 21.09 33.59 2.44
C GLY A 262 20.68 32.20 2.94
N ALA A 263 19.39 32.00 3.24
CA ALA A 263 18.83 30.76 3.76
C ALA A 263 17.68 30.25 2.88
N ARG A 264 17.61 28.93 2.71
CA ARG A 264 16.56 28.22 1.97
C ARG A 264 15.35 27.90 2.84
N LEU A 265 14.26 27.47 2.21
CA LEU A 265 12.97 27.29 2.87
C LEU A 265 13.01 26.28 4.03
N LEU A 266 13.79 25.19 3.90
CA LEU A 266 13.99 24.22 4.98
C LEU A 266 14.88 24.76 6.10
N GLU A 267 15.91 25.53 5.78
CA GLU A 267 16.83 26.12 6.77
C GLU A 267 16.11 27.16 7.64
N ARG A 268 15.29 28.00 6.99
CA ARG A 268 14.44 29.00 7.64
C ARG A 268 13.33 28.39 8.50
N PHE A 269 12.87 27.18 8.18
CA PHE A 269 11.86 26.43 8.95
C PHE A 269 12.37 25.06 9.39
N MET A 270 13.60 24.99 9.92
CA MET A 270 14.23 23.73 10.32
C MET A 270 13.54 23.14 11.56
N PRO A 271 12.97 21.92 11.51
CA PRO A 271 12.44 21.25 12.69
C PRO A 271 13.57 20.78 13.62
N ARG A 272 13.25 20.55 14.90
CA ARG A 272 14.16 19.85 15.82
C ARG A 272 14.17 18.36 15.51
N GLU A 273 15.36 17.75 15.54
CA GLU A 273 15.49 16.29 15.45
C GLU A 273 14.76 15.59 16.61
N LYS A 274 14.08 14.49 16.29
CA LYS A 274 13.45 13.58 17.25
C LYS A 274 14.14 12.21 17.14
N LYS A 275 14.54 11.62 18.26
CA LYS A 275 14.90 10.19 18.28
C LYS A 275 13.64 9.34 18.28
N VAL A 276 13.60 8.33 17.44
CA VAL A 276 12.51 7.34 17.31
C VAL A 276 13.10 5.95 17.52
N SER A 277 12.32 5.03 18.08
CA SER A 277 12.65 3.60 18.11
C SER A 277 12.02 2.94 16.89
N ARG A 278 12.85 2.38 16.00
CA ARG A 278 12.42 1.78 14.75
C ARG A 278 12.60 0.26 14.81
N PRO A 279 11.56 -0.56 14.59
CA PRO A 279 11.71 -2.01 14.50
C PRO A 279 12.55 -2.38 13.25
N LEU A 280 13.44 -3.36 13.40
CA LEU A 280 14.31 -3.81 12.31
C LEU A 280 13.62 -4.89 11.46
N PHE A 281 13.79 -4.80 10.14
CA PHE A 281 13.36 -5.79 9.14
C PHE A 281 11.87 -6.18 9.25
N ARG A 282 11.01 -5.19 9.52
CA ARG A 282 9.54 -5.37 9.57
C ARG A 282 9.05 -6.14 8.33
N THR A 283 8.16 -7.11 8.52
CA THR A 283 7.63 -8.05 7.50
C THR A 283 8.62 -9.06 6.90
N ALA A 284 9.86 -9.14 7.38
CA ALA A 284 10.77 -10.25 7.08
C ALA A 284 10.66 -11.37 8.12
N VAL A 285 10.97 -12.61 7.71
CA VAL A 285 11.38 -13.66 8.65
C VAL A 285 12.75 -13.25 9.17
N TYR A 286 12.83 -12.67 10.37
CA TYR A 286 14.05 -12.07 10.91
C TYR A 286 14.36 -12.50 12.34
N ASP A 287 15.51 -13.16 12.54
CA ASP A 287 16.00 -13.55 13.87
C ASP A 287 16.60 -12.34 14.61
N HIS A 288 15.80 -11.81 15.53
CA HIS A 288 16.18 -10.69 16.37
C HIS A 288 17.33 -10.98 17.36
N GLU A 289 17.78 -12.23 17.52
CA GLU A 289 18.98 -12.54 18.31
C GLU A 289 20.26 -12.01 17.63
N LEU A 290 20.25 -11.73 16.31
CA LEU A 290 21.42 -11.22 15.57
C LEU A 290 21.69 -9.73 15.80
N TYR A 291 20.73 -8.85 15.49
CA TYR A 291 20.92 -7.39 15.50
C TYR A 291 19.94 -6.66 16.44
N GLY A 292 19.17 -7.42 17.24
CA GLY A 292 18.13 -6.88 18.12
C GLY A 292 16.80 -6.64 17.40
N ARG A 293 15.78 -6.26 18.16
CA ARG A 293 14.40 -6.02 17.66
C ARG A 293 14.20 -4.64 17.04
N SER A 294 14.98 -3.65 17.48
CA SER A 294 14.81 -2.26 17.08
C SER A 294 16.08 -1.43 17.28
N ILE A 295 16.24 -0.37 16.49
CA ILE A 295 17.35 0.58 16.55
C ILE A 295 16.83 2.01 16.77
N SER A 296 17.64 2.86 17.41
CA SER A 296 17.27 4.27 17.63
C SER A 296 17.78 5.16 16.50
N VAL A 297 16.85 5.77 15.75
CA VAL A 297 17.14 6.62 14.59
C VAL A 297 16.85 8.10 14.92
N SER A 298 17.61 9.02 14.32
CA SER A 298 17.30 10.46 14.39
C SER A 298 16.51 10.90 13.16
N VAL A 299 15.35 11.52 13.38
CA VAL A 299 14.41 11.93 12.32
C VAL A 299 14.19 13.44 12.42
N LEU A 300 14.26 14.14 11.28
CA LEU A 300 13.75 15.51 11.15
C LEU A 300 12.27 15.42 10.73
N PRO A 301 11.30 15.79 11.58
CA PRO A 301 9.88 15.74 11.24
C PRO A 301 9.51 16.97 10.37
N ILE A 302 9.96 16.99 9.11
CA ILE A 302 9.75 18.10 8.17
C ILE A 302 8.27 18.16 7.77
N SER A 303 7.64 17.01 7.54
CA SER A 303 6.25 16.94 7.10
C SER A 303 5.24 17.42 8.15
N GLU A 304 5.55 17.23 9.44
CA GLU A 304 4.77 17.68 10.59
C GLU A 304 5.05 19.15 10.99
N HIS A 305 6.07 19.79 10.44
CA HIS A 305 6.58 21.04 11.02
C HIS A 305 5.63 22.22 10.81
N LEU A 306 4.81 22.53 11.83
CA LEU A 306 3.73 23.53 11.78
C LEU A 306 4.11 24.89 11.17
N PRO A 307 5.29 25.50 11.44
CA PRO A 307 5.71 26.73 10.77
C PRO A 307 5.86 26.59 9.25
N LEU A 308 6.46 25.48 8.79
CA LEU A 308 6.65 25.18 7.36
C LEU A 308 5.30 24.87 6.70
N ARG A 309 4.47 24.01 7.33
CA ARG A 309 3.12 23.70 6.85
C ARG A 309 2.26 24.96 6.73
N SER A 310 2.26 25.81 7.76
CA SER A 310 1.55 27.10 7.77
C SER A 310 2.03 28.02 6.64
N PHE A 311 3.35 28.19 6.45
CA PHE A 311 3.90 29.01 5.37
C PHE A 311 3.49 28.50 3.97
N LEU A 312 3.66 27.19 3.71
CA LEU A 312 3.24 26.55 2.46
C LEU A 312 1.72 26.71 2.23
N THR A 313 0.94 26.58 3.30
CA THR A 313 -0.52 26.74 3.28
C THR A 313 -0.93 28.16 2.92
N GLN A 314 -0.31 29.18 3.51
CA GLN A 314 -0.58 30.58 3.16
C GLN A 314 -0.15 30.88 1.72
N LEU A 315 1.02 30.39 1.30
CA LEU A 315 1.55 30.59 -0.06
C LEU A 315 0.65 29.95 -1.13
N ALA A 316 0.10 28.76 -0.87
CA ALA A 316 -0.90 28.13 -1.71
C ALA A 316 -2.20 28.95 -1.79
N ARG A 317 -2.74 29.39 -0.64
CA ARG A 317 -3.98 30.20 -0.56
C ARG A 317 -3.82 31.58 -1.20
N PHE A 318 -2.65 32.20 -1.12
CA PHE A 318 -2.33 33.46 -1.80
C PHE A 318 -2.24 33.26 -3.32
N THR A 319 -1.52 32.22 -3.77
CA THR A 319 -1.45 31.84 -5.18
C THR A 319 -2.85 31.61 -5.74
N GLU A 320 -3.72 30.90 -5.02
CA GLU A 320 -5.11 30.74 -5.41
C GLU A 320 -5.87 32.06 -5.48
N ASN A 321 -5.76 32.94 -4.50
CA ASN A 321 -6.41 34.25 -4.53
C ASN A 321 -5.97 35.09 -5.74
N LYS A 322 -4.71 34.98 -6.17
CA LYS A 322 -4.20 35.66 -7.37
C LYS A 322 -4.64 34.99 -8.67
N LEU A 323 -4.74 33.65 -8.73
CA LEU A 323 -5.34 32.96 -9.86
C LEU A 323 -6.84 33.27 -9.99
N ARG A 324 -7.60 33.32 -8.89
CA ARG A 324 -9.01 33.75 -8.85
C ARG A 324 -9.16 35.18 -9.37
N GLU A 325 -8.32 36.11 -8.90
CA GLU A 325 -8.30 37.52 -9.33
C GLU A 325 -8.03 37.65 -10.84
N LEU A 326 -7.01 36.98 -11.36
CA LEU A 326 -6.64 37.00 -12.78
C LEU A 326 -7.63 36.23 -13.69
N ALA A 327 -8.42 35.31 -13.13
CA ALA A 327 -9.50 34.59 -13.82
C ALA A 327 -10.89 35.22 -13.63
N GLY A 328 -11.00 36.38 -12.98
CA GLY A 328 -12.28 37.08 -12.74
C GLY A 328 -13.24 36.35 -11.78
N PHE A 329 -12.75 35.38 -11.00
CA PHE A 329 -13.56 34.54 -10.13
C PHE A 329 -13.99 35.30 -8.86
N ARG A 330 -15.29 35.30 -8.55
CA ARG A 330 -15.84 36.02 -7.40
C ARG A 330 -15.60 35.27 -6.09
N GLY A 331 -14.96 35.94 -5.13
CA GLY A 331 -14.76 35.47 -3.76
C GLY A 331 -13.29 35.15 -3.44
N LYS A 332 -12.68 35.97 -2.58
CA LYS A 332 -11.31 35.79 -2.08
C LYS A 332 -11.31 35.06 -0.74
N LEU A 333 -10.34 34.17 -0.55
CA LEU A 333 -9.98 33.59 0.76
C LEU A 333 -9.53 34.70 1.71
N ARG A 334 -9.92 34.59 2.99
CA ARG A 334 -9.58 35.55 4.07
C ARG A 334 -8.52 34.97 5.01
N GLY A 335 -7.86 35.83 5.78
CA GLY A 335 -6.84 35.43 6.75
C GLY A 335 -5.63 34.80 6.07
N ILE A 336 -5.00 35.56 5.17
CA ILE A 336 -3.73 35.22 4.54
C ILE A 336 -2.70 36.25 5.03
N THR A 337 -1.53 35.75 5.41
CA THR A 337 -0.42 36.56 5.93
C THR A 337 0.86 36.05 5.28
N ILE A 338 1.52 36.90 4.49
CA ILE A 338 2.79 36.64 3.80
C ILE A 338 3.63 37.93 3.85
N GLU A 339 4.96 37.82 3.81
CA GLU A 339 5.85 38.98 3.70
C GLU A 339 5.61 39.78 2.40
N PRO A 340 5.51 41.12 2.44
CA PRO A 340 5.20 41.93 1.25
C PRO A 340 6.14 41.73 0.06
N ALA A 341 7.43 41.45 0.31
CA ALA A 341 8.40 41.17 -0.75
C ALA A 341 8.13 39.84 -1.47
N VAL A 342 7.66 38.83 -0.74
CA VAL A 342 7.22 37.54 -1.28
C VAL A 342 5.89 37.71 -2.03
N GLU A 343 4.96 38.53 -1.52
CA GLU A 343 3.73 38.86 -2.25
C GLU A 343 4.03 39.55 -3.59
N GLU A 344 4.92 40.55 -3.62
CA GLU A 344 5.31 41.26 -4.85
C GLU A 344 6.03 40.34 -5.84
N LEU A 345 6.89 39.44 -5.36
CA LEU A 345 7.54 38.41 -6.18
C LEU A 345 6.50 37.51 -6.86
N VAL A 346 5.56 36.95 -6.10
CA VAL A 346 4.54 36.02 -6.62
C VAL A 346 3.58 36.71 -7.57
N VAL A 347 3.16 37.95 -7.28
CA VAL A 347 2.33 38.76 -8.20
C VAL A 347 3.05 39.01 -9.52
N ARG A 348 4.32 39.47 -9.48
CA ARG A 348 5.12 39.70 -10.70
C ARG A 348 5.34 38.41 -11.49
N TYR A 349 5.61 37.29 -10.83
CA TYR A 349 5.79 36.00 -11.50
C TYR A 349 4.50 35.53 -12.20
N LEU A 350 3.39 35.44 -11.47
CA LEU A 350 2.11 34.95 -12.01
C LEU A 350 1.63 35.82 -13.17
N HIS A 351 1.70 37.15 -13.03
CA HIS A 351 1.29 38.07 -14.10
C HIS A 351 2.17 37.92 -15.35
N ARG A 352 3.48 37.68 -15.21
CA ARG A 352 4.38 37.47 -16.35
C ARG A 352 4.09 36.15 -17.08
N ASP A 353 4.01 35.04 -16.35
CA ASP A 353 3.81 33.70 -16.92
C ASP A 353 2.43 33.59 -17.59
N LEU A 354 1.38 34.16 -16.96
CA LEU A 354 0.01 34.16 -17.52
C LEU A 354 -0.14 35.06 -18.75
N GLU A 355 0.46 36.25 -18.81
CA GLU A 355 0.42 37.07 -20.03
C GLU A 355 1.22 36.44 -21.18
N GLN A 356 2.41 35.88 -20.90
CA GLN A 356 3.16 35.11 -21.90
C GLN A 356 2.30 33.96 -22.48
N ARG A 357 1.56 33.24 -21.63
CA ARG A 357 0.63 32.18 -22.04
C ARG A 357 -0.62 32.67 -22.77
N LYS A 358 -1.14 33.87 -22.47
CA LYS A 358 -2.23 34.49 -23.25
C LYS A 358 -1.74 34.80 -24.67
N VAL A 359 -0.55 35.40 -24.80
CA VAL A 359 0.10 35.69 -26.09
C VAL A 359 0.40 34.40 -26.86
N GLU A 360 0.91 33.35 -26.20
CA GLU A 360 1.20 32.07 -26.83
C GLU A 360 -0.08 31.33 -27.26
N LYS A 361 -1.11 31.27 -26.40
CA LYS A 361 -2.44 30.74 -26.79
C LYS A 361 -3.04 31.51 -27.97
N ALA A 362 -2.90 32.83 -28.00
CA ALA A 362 -3.34 33.65 -29.13
C ALA A 362 -2.56 33.33 -30.42
N ARG A 363 -1.23 33.22 -30.36
CA ARG A 363 -0.38 32.80 -31.50
C ARG A 363 -0.76 31.41 -32.02
N VAL A 364 -0.98 30.44 -31.12
CA VAL A 364 -1.40 29.07 -31.47
C VAL A 364 -2.84 29.01 -31.99
N HIS A 365 -3.71 29.93 -31.56
CA HIS A 365 -5.06 30.07 -32.12
C HIS A 365 -5.02 30.67 -33.53
N LEU A 366 -4.18 31.68 -33.75
CA LEU A 366 -3.96 32.30 -35.07
C LEU A 366 -3.36 31.32 -36.07
N SER A 367 -2.40 30.47 -35.67
CA SER A 367 -1.84 29.43 -36.56
C SER A 367 -2.75 28.20 -36.76
N LYS A 368 -3.82 28.05 -35.97
CA LYS A 368 -4.84 26.99 -36.11
C LYS A 368 -6.06 27.40 -36.93
N VAL A 369 -6.03 28.54 -37.63
CA VAL A 369 -7.06 28.91 -38.61
C VAL A 369 -7.07 27.89 -39.75
N LYS A 370 -7.99 26.93 -39.68
CA LYS A 370 -8.19 25.92 -40.73
C LYS A 370 -8.69 26.58 -42.01
N ILE A 371 -7.80 26.78 -42.98
CA ILE A 371 -8.16 27.08 -44.36
C ILE A 371 -9.09 25.96 -44.85
N ASN A 372 -10.34 26.29 -45.14
CA ASN A 372 -11.33 25.32 -45.57
C ASN A 372 -11.10 25.01 -47.05
N THR A 373 -10.35 23.95 -47.32
CA THR A 373 -9.94 23.53 -48.68
C THR A 373 -11.12 23.38 -49.64
N VAL A 374 -12.29 22.94 -49.16
CA VAL A 374 -13.51 22.84 -49.99
C VAL A 374 -13.97 24.22 -50.48
N LYS A 375 -13.89 25.26 -49.64
CA LYS A 375 -14.19 26.64 -50.07
C LYS A 375 -13.09 27.22 -50.96
N LEU A 376 -11.82 26.87 -50.72
CA LEU A 376 -10.70 27.36 -51.52
C LEU A 376 -10.73 26.75 -52.93
N HIS A 377 -10.88 25.44 -53.06
CA HIS A 377 -11.06 24.78 -54.37
C HIS A 377 -12.35 25.20 -55.07
N ARG A 378 -13.41 25.54 -54.33
CA ARG A 378 -14.63 26.12 -54.92
C ARG A 378 -14.35 27.51 -55.51
N LEU A 379 -13.70 28.42 -54.76
CA LEU A 379 -13.29 29.73 -55.29
C LEU A 379 -12.31 29.62 -56.46
N GLN A 380 -11.44 28.60 -56.44
CA GLN A 380 -10.52 28.30 -57.53
C GLN A 380 -11.28 27.87 -58.78
N ARG A 381 -12.23 26.91 -58.66
CA ARG A 381 -13.16 26.55 -59.73
C ARG A 381 -13.99 27.75 -60.22
N GLU A 382 -14.61 28.51 -59.34
CA GLU A 382 -15.43 29.67 -59.73
C GLU A 382 -14.57 30.73 -60.47
N SER A 383 -13.27 30.84 -60.17
CA SER A 383 -12.33 31.71 -60.89
C SER A 383 -11.76 31.09 -62.18
N ASP A 384 -11.67 29.77 -62.26
CA ASP A 384 -11.20 29.05 -63.46
C ASP A 384 -12.35 28.91 -64.47
N GLU A 385 -13.58 28.63 -64.02
CA GLU A 385 -14.83 28.65 -64.81
C GLU A 385 -15.10 30.04 -65.40
N VAL A 386 -14.84 31.13 -64.66
CA VAL A 386 -14.91 32.50 -65.20
C VAL A 386 -13.78 32.78 -66.21
N ARG A 387 -12.58 32.22 -66.01
CA ARG A 387 -11.49 32.34 -67.00
C ARG A 387 -11.84 31.61 -68.29
N ASP A 388 -12.33 30.38 -68.17
CA ASP A 388 -12.68 29.53 -69.30
C ASP A 388 -13.88 30.10 -70.05
N MET A 389 -14.86 30.68 -69.35
CA MET A 389 -15.98 31.42 -69.97
C MET A 389 -15.48 32.65 -70.76
N LEU A 390 -14.56 33.45 -70.20
CA LEU A 390 -13.93 34.57 -70.90
C LEU A 390 -12.99 34.15 -72.06
N MET A 391 -12.57 32.88 -72.10
CA MET A 391 -11.78 32.29 -73.20
C MET A 391 -12.66 31.57 -74.24
N ALA A 392 -13.94 31.31 -73.95
CA ALA A 392 -14.85 30.50 -74.77
C ALA A 392 -15.88 31.31 -75.57
N GLU A 393 -15.93 32.64 -75.43
CA GLU A 393 -16.82 33.51 -76.24
C GLU A 393 -16.41 33.60 -77.74
N GLU A 394 -15.44 32.81 -78.20
CA GLU A 394 -14.98 32.78 -79.61
C GLU A 394 -15.29 31.44 -80.35
N GLN A 395 -16.40 30.72 -80.07
CA GLN A 395 -17.02 29.83 -81.08
C GLN A 395 -18.47 29.29 -80.78
N VAL A 396 -19.44 29.82 -81.54
CA VAL A 396 -20.55 29.11 -82.27
C VAL A 396 -21.65 28.32 -81.50
N GLU A 397 -22.87 28.92 -81.53
CA GLU A 397 -24.21 28.38 -81.86
C GLU A 397 -24.74 26.99 -81.38
N ILE A 398 -25.76 27.03 -80.51
CA ILE A 398 -27.17 26.53 -80.69
C ILE A 398 -27.40 25.16 -81.39
N ASP A 399 -28.05 24.18 -80.71
CA ASP A 399 -29.50 23.87 -80.87
C ASP A 399 -30.07 22.84 -79.81
N PHE A 400 -31.31 22.37 -80.00
CA PHE A 400 -32.29 21.89 -78.99
C PHE A 400 -32.46 20.35 -78.73
N GLU A 401 -33.33 20.06 -77.74
CA GLU A 401 -33.96 18.77 -77.33
C GLU A 401 -33.07 17.76 -76.55
N ARG A 402 -33.51 17.08 -75.46
CA ARG A 402 -34.88 16.80 -74.95
C ARG A 402 -34.92 16.50 -73.42
N LEU A 403 -36.10 16.57 -72.79
CA LEU A 403 -36.36 16.30 -71.35
C LEU A 403 -36.87 14.87 -71.06
N GLN A 404 -36.60 14.33 -69.85
CA GLN A 404 -37.51 13.43 -69.11
C GLN A 404 -37.13 13.25 -67.61
N ILE A 405 -38.09 12.83 -66.77
CA ILE A 405 -38.05 12.92 -65.28
C ILE A 405 -38.69 11.67 -64.61
N GLU A 406 -37.95 11.01 -63.69
CA GLU A 406 -38.39 10.09 -62.59
C GLU A 406 -39.22 8.82 -62.94
N PRO A 407 -39.62 7.92 -61.99
CA PRO A 407 -39.30 7.80 -60.54
C PRO A 407 -38.87 6.38 -60.01
N VAL A 408 -38.35 6.35 -58.77
CA VAL A 408 -38.57 5.40 -57.63
C VAL A 408 -38.75 3.88 -57.84
N LEU A 409 -38.00 3.05 -57.07
CA LEU A 409 -38.55 1.86 -56.35
C LEU A 409 -37.67 1.37 -55.16
N ARG A 410 -38.13 0.37 -54.37
CA ARG A 410 -37.74 0.15 -52.95
C ARG A 410 -37.79 -1.32 -52.47
N ALA A 411 -36.64 -1.90 -52.07
CA ALA A 411 -36.42 -3.03 -51.11
C ALA A 411 -34.88 -3.23 -50.99
N GLY A 412 -34.22 -3.44 -49.84
CA GLY A 412 -34.24 -4.64 -48.97
C GLY A 412 -33.03 -5.54 -49.31
N SER A 413 -32.20 -6.08 -48.41
CA SER A 413 -32.16 -6.12 -46.93
C SER A 413 -30.74 -6.45 -46.43
N MET A 414 -30.43 -6.17 -45.15
CA MET A 414 -29.20 -6.56 -44.40
C MET A 414 -27.84 -5.97 -44.90
N SER A 415 -26.81 -5.76 -44.07
CA SER A 415 -26.77 -5.65 -42.60
C SER A 415 -25.83 -4.51 -42.17
N ALA A 416 -26.32 -3.80 -41.16
CA ALA A 416 -25.68 -2.77 -40.36
C ALA A 416 -24.34 -3.18 -39.71
N TYR A 417 -23.49 -2.16 -39.49
CA TYR A 417 -22.97 -1.84 -38.14
C TYR A 417 -22.82 -0.33 -38.01
N SER A 418 -23.39 0.27 -36.97
CA SER A 418 -23.40 1.73 -36.74
C SER A 418 -22.99 2.10 -35.31
N LYS A 419 -22.41 3.29 -35.17
CA LYS A 419 -21.82 3.78 -33.90
C LYS A 419 -22.83 3.94 -32.77
N ARG A 420 -22.47 3.39 -31.61
CA ARG A 420 -22.59 3.93 -30.23
C ARG A 420 -21.77 2.98 -29.32
N ARG A 421 -20.94 3.37 -28.34
CA ARG A 421 -21.07 4.38 -27.27
C ARG A 421 -22.39 4.25 -26.52
N ASP A 422 -22.36 3.61 -25.36
CA ASP A 422 -22.26 4.29 -24.06
C ASP A 422 -21.54 3.30 -23.08
N GLU A 423 -20.64 3.80 -22.22
CA GLU A 423 -20.82 3.94 -20.76
C GLU A 423 -20.78 2.63 -19.95
N GLU A 424 -19.63 2.38 -19.32
CA GLU A 424 -19.56 1.66 -18.04
C GLU A 424 -18.64 2.46 -17.10
N VAL A 425 -19.23 3.01 -16.05
CA VAL A 425 -18.53 3.68 -14.94
C VAL A 425 -18.89 2.88 -13.69
N SER A 426 -17.98 2.05 -13.21
CA SER A 426 -18.18 1.28 -11.98
C SER A 426 -18.26 2.20 -10.77
N SER A 427 -19.23 1.94 -9.88
CA SER A 427 -19.70 2.88 -8.88
C SER A 427 -19.13 2.61 -7.48
N GLU A 428 -17.95 3.14 -7.17
CA GLU A 428 -17.39 3.08 -5.81
C GLU A 428 -17.73 4.32 -4.97
N GLY A 429 -17.93 5.48 -5.60
CA GLY A 429 -18.22 6.75 -4.92
C GLY A 429 -19.61 6.88 -4.28
N GLY A 430 -20.47 5.87 -4.41
CA GLY A 430 -21.81 5.84 -3.79
C GLY A 430 -21.76 5.48 -2.31
N LYS A 431 -21.27 4.26 -2.00
CA LYS A 431 -21.26 3.69 -0.63
C LYS A 431 -20.63 4.64 0.40
N GLN A 432 -19.54 5.33 0.06
CA GLN A 432 -18.84 6.24 0.98
C GLN A 432 -19.70 7.41 1.50
N VAL A 433 -20.74 7.83 0.75
CA VAL A 433 -21.61 8.95 1.15
C VAL A 433 -22.74 8.50 2.06
N GLU A 434 -23.24 7.27 1.89
CA GLU A 434 -24.30 6.69 2.73
C GLU A 434 -23.75 6.22 4.08
N ILE A 435 -22.58 5.57 4.10
CA ILE A 435 -21.89 5.13 5.33
C ILE A 435 -21.63 6.32 6.28
N ALA A 436 -21.29 7.49 5.74
CA ALA A 436 -21.05 8.71 6.52
C ALA A 436 -22.33 9.30 7.15
N ALA A 437 -23.51 8.93 6.65
CA ALA A 437 -24.80 9.32 7.22
C ALA A 437 -25.25 8.32 8.32
N GLU A 438 -25.03 7.02 8.12
CA GLU A 438 -25.37 5.99 9.13
C GLU A 438 -24.46 6.07 10.36
N ALA A 439 -23.15 6.27 10.17
CA ALA A 439 -22.19 6.42 11.27
C ALA A 439 -22.44 7.66 12.16
N ALA A 440 -23.33 8.58 11.75
CA ALA A 440 -23.77 9.71 12.56
C ALA A 440 -24.92 9.34 13.53
N ALA A 441 -25.61 8.22 13.32
CA ALA A 441 -26.71 7.75 14.17
C ALA A 441 -26.25 6.86 15.34
N THR A 442 -25.10 6.20 15.22
CA THR A 442 -24.47 5.42 16.30
C THR A 442 -23.63 6.32 17.22
N GLY A 443 -23.73 6.10 18.53
CA GLY A 443 -23.14 6.94 19.59
C GLY A 443 -21.64 6.73 19.83
N LEU A 444 -20.88 6.39 18.80
CA LEU A 444 -19.47 6.00 18.88
C LEU A 444 -18.52 7.20 18.93
N SER A 445 -17.28 6.95 19.35
CA SER A 445 -16.24 7.97 19.48
C SER A 445 -15.75 8.48 18.12
N GLN A 446 -14.88 9.49 18.13
CA GLN A 446 -14.28 10.02 16.90
C GLN A 446 -13.27 9.04 16.31
N GLU A 447 -12.48 8.35 17.15
CA GLU A 447 -11.47 7.37 16.72
C GLU A 447 -12.10 6.26 15.86
N TRP A 448 -13.21 5.68 16.32
CA TRP A 448 -13.96 4.65 15.59
C TRP A 448 -14.45 5.10 14.21
N ARG A 449 -14.88 6.36 14.07
CA ARG A 449 -15.33 6.92 12.78
C ARG A 449 -14.17 7.14 11.82
N GLU A 450 -13.01 7.52 12.32
CA GLU A 450 -11.81 7.76 11.51
C GLU A 450 -11.14 6.44 11.11
N LEU A 451 -11.10 5.44 12.00
CA LEU A 451 -10.72 4.06 11.72
C LEU A 451 -11.56 3.44 10.60
N PHE A 452 -12.89 3.44 10.73
CA PHE A 452 -13.77 2.86 9.71
C PHE A 452 -13.69 3.61 8.36
N ALA A 453 -13.27 4.88 8.34
CA ALA A 453 -13.05 5.61 7.09
C ALA A 453 -11.80 5.15 6.32
N GLN A 454 -10.81 4.53 6.99
CA GLN A 454 -9.63 3.93 6.32
C GLN A 454 -9.86 2.46 5.93
N LEU A 455 -10.72 1.71 6.66
CA LEU A 455 -10.99 0.30 6.36
C LEU A 455 -11.62 0.08 4.98
N SER A 456 -10.94 -0.71 4.15
CA SER A 456 -11.38 -1.11 2.81
C SER A 456 -12.64 -2.00 2.84
N GLY A 457 -13.23 -2.26 1.67
CA GLY A 457 -14.35 -3.21 1.55
C GLY A 457 -13.96 -4.61 2.07
N ALA A 458 -12.82 -5.13 1.63
CA ALA A 458 -12.29 -6.41 2.06
C ALA A 458 -12.01 -6.47 3.57
N HIS A 459 -11.56 -5.37 4.19
CA HIS A 459 -11.29 -5.35 5.64
C HIS A 459 -12.60 -5.46 6.44
N ARG A 460 -13.66 -4.81 5.98
CA ARG A 460 -15.00 -4.87 6.60
C ARG A 460 -15.63 -6.25 6.44
N GLU A 461 -15.51 -6.85 5.25
CA GLU A 461 -15.99 -8.20 4.98
C GLU A 461 -15.23 -9.24 5.83
N LEU A 462 -13.90 -9.13 5.94
CA LEU A 462 -13.06 -9.99 6.79
C LEU A 462 -13.40 -9.84 8.28
N LEU A 463 -13.61 -8.61 8.78
CA LEU A 463 -14.09 -8.37 10.15
C LEU A 463 -15.49 -8.96 10.39
N SER A 464 -16.39 -8.95 9.40
CA SER A 464 -17.71 -9.58 9.56
C SER A 464 -17.63 -11.11 9.65
N VAL A 465 -16.76 -11.74 8.85
CA VAL A 465 -16.44 -13.18 8.92
C VAL A 465 -15.81 -13.55 10.26
N LEU A 466 -14.93 -12.71 10.81
CA LEU A 466 -14.38 -12.87 12.16
C LEU A 466 -15.48 -12.78 13.24
N LEU A 467 -16.32 -11.74 13.22
CA LEU A 467 -17.39 -11.54 14.22
C LEU A 467 -18.35 -12.74 14.31
N ASN A 468 -18.70 -13.31 13.15
CA ASN A 468 -19.59 -14.45 13.01
C ASN A 468 -18.95 -15.80 13.39
N GLY A 469 -17.63 -15.86 13.58
CA GLY A 469 -16.89 -17.11 13.78
C GLY A 469 -16.84 -17.98 12.51
N GLU A 470 -16.88 -17.36 11.33
CA GLU A 470 -16.94 -18.09 10.06
C GLU A 470 -15.58 -18.68 9.63
N ASN A 471 -15.68 -19.80 8.91
CA ASN A 471 -14.58 -20.70 8.57
C ASN A 471 -13.47 -20.00 7.77
N THR A 472 -12.22 -20.37 8.03
CA THR A 472 -10.99 -19.97 7.31
C THR A 472 -11.15 -19.92 5.78
N ALA A 473 -11.91 -20.84 5.17
CA ALA A 473 -12.18 -20.87 3.74
C ALA A 473 -13.02 -19.68 3.19
N ALA A 474 -13.66 -18.89 4.05
CA ALA A 474 -14.27 -17.60 3.70
C ALA A 474 -13.21 -16.49 3.72
N ARG A 475 -12.33 -16.46 4.74
CA ARG A 475 -11.22 -15.51 4.89
C ARG A 475 -10.32 -15.51 3.64
N PHE A 476 -9.89 -16.70 3.19
CA PHE A 476 -9.09 -16.86 1.97
C PHE A 476 -9.79 -16.35 0.69
N ARG A 477 -11.11 -16.50 0.57
CA ARG A 477 -11.86 -16.04 -0.62
C ARG A 477 -11.96 -14.52 -0.70
N ILE A 478 -12.19 -13.86 0.43
CA ILE A 478 -12.22 -12.38 0.52
C ILE A 478 -10.83 -11.81 0.18
N ALA A 479 -9.78 -12.44 0.70
CA ALA A 479 -8.40 -12.07 0.40
C ALA A 479 -8.04 -12.24 -1.09
N GLU A 480 -8.37 -13.41 -1.68
CA GLU A 480 -8.16 -13.70 -3.10
C GLU A 480 -8.89 -12.68 -3.99
N GLN A 481 -10.12 -12.31 -3.65
CA GLN A 481 -10.89 -11.28 -4.35
C GLN A 481 -10.31 -9.87 -4.20
N ALA A 482 -9.64 -9.57 -3.09
CA ALA A 482 -8.90 -8.33 -2.89
C ALA A 482 -7.52 -8.30 -3.59
N GLY A 483 -7.07 -9.42 -4.17
CA GLY A 483 -5.69 -9.59 -4.66
C GLY A 483 -4.65 -9.57 -3.54
N SER A 484 -5.06 -9.92 -2.32
CA SER A 484 -4.26 -9.87 -1.09
C SER A 484 -4.36 -11.21 -0.33
N MET A 485 -4.05 -11.19 0.95
CA MET A 485 -3.79 -12.35 1.81
C MET A 485 -4.54 -12.19 3.14
N PRO A 486 -5.20 -13.21 3.71
CA PRO A 486 -5.99 -13.02 4.94
C PRO A 486 -5.16 -12.40 6.06
N GLU A 487 -3.98 -12.97 6.32
CA GLU A 487 -3.02 -12.55 7.32
C GLU A 487 -2.55 -11.10 7.08
N LEU A 488 -2.26 -10.70 5.84
CA LEU A 488 -1.91 -9.29 5.54
C LEU A 488 -3.09 -8.34 5.71
N LEU A 489 -4.32 -8.78 5.41
CA LEU A 489 -5.51 -7.95 5.64
C LEU A 489 -5.82 -7.81 7.14
N LEU A 490 -5.52 -8.83 7.97
CA LEU A 490 -5.55 -8.73 9.43
C LEU A 490 -4.45 -7.79 9.97
N ASP A 491 -3.24 -7.87 9.42
CA ASP A 491 -2.16 -6.91 9.71
C ASP A 491 -2.56 -5.48 9.30
N GLU A 492 -3.15 -5.26 8.11
CA GLU A 492 -3.65 -3.95 7.68
C GLU A 492 -4.79 -3.42 8.59
N ILE A 493 -5.69 -4.28 9.05
CA ILE A 493 -6.72 -3.94 10.04
C ILE A 493 -6.08 -3.50 11.36
N ASN A 494 -5.07 -4.24 11.85
CA ASN A 494 -4.37 -3.94 13.09
C ASN A 494 -3.46 -2.71 12.97
N GLU A 495 -2.83 -2.46 11.83
CA GLU A 495 -2.08 -1.22 11.57
C GLU A 495 -2.99 0.01 11.62
N ILE A 496 -4.17 -0.06 11.00
CA ILE A 496 -5.18 1.00 11.08
C ILE A 496 -5.70 1.15 12.51
N SER A 497 -5.90 0.05 13.25
CA SER A 497 -6.30 0.11 14.67
C SER A 497 -5.26 0.81 15.55
N MET A 498 -3.98 0.43 15.41
CA MET A 498 -2.88 1.03 16.15
C MET A 498 -2.62 2.50 15.77
N GLU A 499 -2.95 2.93 14.55
CA GLU A 499 -2.86 4.35 14.14
C GLU A 499 -3.98 5.22 14.74
N TRP A 500 -5.22 4.71 14.82
CA TRP A 500 -6.40 5.52 15.14
C TRP A 500 -6.98 5.30 16.54
N MET A 501 -6.84 4.11 17.13
CA MET A 501 -7.27 3.80 18.50
C MET A 501 -6.09 3.56 19.45
N GLY A 502 -4.96 3.05 18.94
CA GLY A 502 -3.74 2.79 19.71
C GLY A 502 -3.60 1.36 20.25
N ASP A 503 -4.62 0.52 20.05
CA ASP A 503 -4.69 -0.89 20.44
C ASP A 503 -4.98 -1.79 19.21
N LEU A 504 -4.97 -3.12 19.38
CA LEU A 504 -5.22 -4.12 18.32
C LEU A 504 -6.70 -4.53 18.27
N LEU A 505 -7.24 -4.76 17.06
CA LEU A 505 -8.61 -5.27 16.89
C LEU A 505 -8.68 -6.80 16.83
N VAL A 506 -7.61 -7.44 16.36
CA VAL A 506 -7.54 -8.89 16.12
C VAL A 506 -6.28 -9.44 16.76
N ASP A 507 -6.41 -10.49 17.57
CA ASP A 507 -5.28 -11.25 18.11
C ASP A 507 -5.31 -12.67 17.53
N GLY A 508 -4.27 -13.01 16.77
CA GLY A 508 -4.24 -14.23 15.95
C GLY A 508 -5.41 -14.31 14.97
N ASP A 509 -6.33 -15.26 15.22
CA ASP A 509 -7.48 -15.60 14.37
C ASP A 509 -8.83 -15.08 14.93
N GLU A 510 -8.83 -14.34 16.04
CA GLU A 510 -10.03 -13.90 16.78
C GLU A 510 -10.04 -12.37 17.04
N ILE A 511 -11.24 -11.78 17.13
CA ILE A 511 -11.42 -10.37 17.51
C ILE A 511 -11.30 -10.22 19.02
N VAL A 512 -10.59 -9.18 19.47
CA VAL A 512 -10.47 -8.86 20.90
C VAL A 512 -11.86 -8.51 21.47
N GLU A 513 -12.34 -9.29 22.45
CA GLU A 513 -13.73 -9.22 22.95
C GLU A 513 -14.15 -7.83 23.47
N GLU A 514 -13.20 -6.99 23.91
CA GLU A 514 -13.49 -5.63 24.40
C GLU A 514 -13.92 -4.63 23.31
N TYR A 515 -13.70 -4.95 22.03
CA TYR A 515 -14.13 -4.14 20.87
C TYR A 515 -15.24 -4.80 20.05
N ARG A 516 -15.70 -5.98 20.48
CA ARG A 516 -16.64 -6.80 19.70
C ARG A 516 -18.02 -6.16 19.58
N ALA A 517 -18.48 -5.45 20.62
CA ALA A 517 -19.77 -4.78 20.63
C ALA A 517 -19.81 -3.57 19.67
N GLU A 518 -18.71 -2.82 19.62
CA GLU A 518 -18.49 -1.65 18.77
C GLU A 518 -18.43 -2.06 17.29
N LEU A 519 -17.64 -3.09 16.99
CA LEU A 519 -17.57 -3.70 15.66
C LEU A 519 -18.93 -4.24 15.22
N GLN A 520 -19.66 -4.95 16.10
CA GLN A 520 -20.99 -5.47 15.81
C GLN A 520 -22.02 -4.34 15.61
N SER A 521 -21.93 -3.24 16.36
CA SER A 521 -22.79 -2.06 16.19
C SER A 521 -22.52 -1.29 14.89
N MET A 522 -21.33 -1.42 14.29
CA MET A 522 -20.98 -0.77 13.02
C MET A 522 -21.25 -1.68 11.82
N LEU A 523 -20.84 -2.95 11.89
CA LEU A 523 -21.01 -3.90 10.78
C LEU A 523 -22.45 -4.43 10.71
N GLY A 524 -23.13 -4.59 11.85
CA GLY A 524 -24.53 -5.02 11.92
C GLY A 524 -25.56 -3.99 11.44
N GLY A 525 -25.15 -2.75 11.15
CA GLY A 525 -25.98 -1.76 10.46
C GLY A 525 -26.10 -2.04 8.95
N SER A 526 -25.07 -2.64 8.35
CA SER A 526 -25.03 -2.99 6.93
C SER A 526 -25.67 -4.35 6.67
N GLY A 527 -26.99 -4.36 6.49
CA GLY A 527 -27.69 -5.54 5.95
C GLY A 527 -27.22 -5.86 4.52
N PHE A 528 -26.84 -7.13 4.29
CA PHE A 528 -26.57 -7.70 2.96
C PHE A 528 -27.86 -7.97 2.17
#